data_AF-A0A9E4ARL2-F1
#
_entry.id   AF-A0A9E4ARL2-F1
#
_cell.length_a   1.000
_cell.length_b   1.000
_cell.length_c   1.000
_cell.angle_alpha   90.00
_cell.angle_beta   90.00
_cell.angle_gamma   90.00
#
_symmetry.space_group_name_H-M   'P 1'
#
loop_
_entity.id
_entity.type
_entity.pdbx_description
1 polymer ?
#
loop_
_entity_poly.entity_id
_entity_poly.type
_entity_poly.pdbx_seq_one_letter_code
_entity_poly.pdbx_strand_id
1 'polypeptide(L)'
;MGIWTVLVAAAACQDDPGPSNTTLQVASGREPNSSVSGTVAYRERLALTEDATLVLELRDVSYADAPAPLIARQTISGPGQVPIEFRVGYNRGDIDPRNTYSIGARIVESDGRLAFTNDTAYEVITHGNPEVVDMLLVLVQPPPDLIEGSEAGSDWRNWVEVPARVAWANLIPNEPDPYLRVAYYQPTIEGCARPGNEELEVAGSHIIVRVTLMQPPPTPWAIPCHEQVVELDAVQRIETPLEPGRTYRVLVNGRETTTFTVPDAGLGHTFIAESPVESVEVLTLESGPRQYQLRVVSGLPKGSGCSWFNGHEVRRREPDRIDVVITLHEIADPFVACTADYPTVETIVPLGPDLESGVEYTVSVNSETIRSFVAG
;
A
#
# COMPACT_ATOMS: atom_id res chain seq x y z
N MET A 1 -80.73 -40.42 -31.20
CA MET A 1 -79.76 -41.12 -30.33
C MET A 1 -78.38 -40.72 -30.82
N GLY A 2 -77.75 -39.73 -30.17
CA GLY A 2 -76.50 -39.95 -29.41
C GLY A 2 -75.31 -39.90 -30.38
N ILE A 3 -74.31 -39.03 -30.24
CA ILE A 3 -73.44 -38.84 -29.08
C ILE A 3 -72.74 -37.48 -29.24
N TRP A 4 -72.72 -36.69 -28.16
CA TRP A 4 -71.83 -35.53 -28.01
C TRP A 4 -70.47 -36.02 -27.53
N THR A 5 -69.39 -35.68 -28.25
CA THR A 5 -68.02 -35.93 -27.78
C THR A 5 -67.48 -34.63 -27.18
N VAL A 6 -67.33 -34.63 -25.87
CA VAL A 6 -66.69 -33.56 -25.09
C VAL A 6 -65.18 -33.67 -25.27
N LEU A 7 -64.55 -32.60 -25.76
CA LEU A 7 -63.10 -32.40 -25.74
C LEU A 7 -62.69 -31.97 -24.33
N VAL A 8 -61.98 -32.83 -23.61
CA VAL A 8 -61.30 -32.48 -22.36
C VAL A 8 -59.91 -31.96 -22.74
N ALA A 9 -59.68 -30.66 -22.55
CA ALA A 9 -58.33 -30.09 -22.58
C ALA A 9 -57.67 -30.34 -21.23
N ALA A 10 -56.65 -31.21 -21.21
CA ALA A 10 -55.75 -31.31 -20.07
C ALA A 10 -54.81 -30.11 -20.10
N ALA A 11 -54.98 -29.18 -19.17
CA ALA A 11 -53.98 -28.16 -18.88
C ALA A 11 -52.84 -28.83 -18.11
N ALA A 12 -51.72 -29.09 -18.79
CA ALA A 12 -50.48 -29.43 -18.12
C ALA A 12 -49.85 -28.13 -17.58
N CYS A 13 -49.64 -28.05 -16.27
CA CYS A 13 -48.78 -27.03 -15.68
C CYS A 13 -47.36 -27.24 -16.25
N GLN A 14 -46.84 -26.23 -16.95
CA GLN A 14 -45.43 -26.17 -17.30
C GLN A 14 -44.68 -25.65 -16.08
N ASP A 15 -43.82 -26.49 -15.51
CA ASP A 15 -42.77 -26.04 -14.60
C ASP A 15 -41.80 -25.16 -15.40
N ASP A 16 -41.57 -23.93 -14.95
CA ASP A 16 -40.55 -23.05 -15.51
C ASP A 16 -39.16 -23.71 -15.35
N PRO A 17 -38.40 -23.92 -16.44
CA PRO A 17 -37.05 -24.44 -16.32
C PRO A 17 -36.16 -23.36 -15.70
N GLY A 18 -35.67 -23.63 -14.49
CA GLY A 18 -34.54 -22.87 -13.94
C GLY A 18 -33.35 -22.90 -14.90
N PRO A 19 -32.41 -21.94 -14.80
CA PRO A 19 -31.29 -21.84 -15.71
C PRO A 19 -30.50 -23.16 -15.74
N SER A 20 -30.19 -23.64 -16.96
CA SER A 20 -29.62 -24.97 -17.25
C SER A 20 -28.19 -25.19 -16.74
N ASN A 21 -27.68 -24.27 -15.92
CA ASN A 21 -26.33 -24.22 -15.37
C ASN A 21 -26.28 -24.55 -13.86
N THR A 22 -27.39 -24.99 -13.28
CA THR A 22 -27.53 -25.23 -11.84
C THR A 22 -27.69 -26.71 -11.53
N THR A 23 -26.89 -27.22 -10.59
CA THR A 23 -26.99 -28.60 -10.07
C THR A 23 -27.30 -28.56 -8.57
N LEU A 24 -28.30 -29.32 -8.13
CA LEU A 24 -28.65 -29.47 -6.71
C LEU A 24 -28.36 -30.91 -6.25
N GLN A 25 -27.74 -31.04 -5.08
CA GLN A 25 -27.47 -32.31 -4.41
C GLN A 25 -28.01 -32.26 -2.99
N VAL A 26 -29.03 -33.07 -2.67
CA VAL A 26 -29.50 -33.28 -1.29
C VAL A 26 -28.80 -34.50 -0.72
N ALA A 27 -28.14 -34.36 0.44
CA ALA A 27 -27.24 -35.39 0.97
C ALA A 27 -27.96 -36.71 1.33
N SER A 28 -29.22 -36.64 1.75
CA SER A 28 -30.06 -37.81 2.05
C SER A 28 -30.58 -38.54 0.82
N GLY A 29 -30.46 -37.94 -0.37
CA GLY A 29 -31.10 -38.41 -1.61
C GLY A 29 -32.62 -38.29 -1.64
N ARG A 30 -33.23 -37.65 -0.63
CA ARG A 30 -34.68 -37.39 -0.61
C ARG A 30 -35.03 -36.18 -1.47
N GLU A 31 -36.23 -36.21 -2.05
CA GLU A 31 -36.77 -35.11 -2.85
C GLU A 31 -36.83 -33.80 -2.03
N PRO A 32 -36.31 -32.67 -2.56
CA PRO A 32 -36.40 -31.39 -1.88
C PRO A 32 -37.86 -30.90 -1.85
N ASN A 33 -38.33 -30.44 -0.69
CA ASN A 33 -39.70 -29.93 -0.49
C ASN A 33 -39.75 -28.60 0.26
N SER A 34 -38.60 -27.97 0.47
CA SER A 34 -38.40 -26.64 1.02
C SER A 34 -37.08 -26.08 0.49
N SER A 35 -36.81 -24.79 0.69
CA SER A 35 -35.58 -24.17 0.19
C SER A 35 -35.14 -22.97 1.02
N VAL A 36 -33.82 -22.76 1.10
CA VAL A 36 -33.22 -21.48 1.50
C VAL A 36 -32.90 -20.69 0.22
N SER A 37 -33.23 -19.40 0.20
CA SER A 37 -33.04 -18.55 -0.99
C SER A 37 -32.44 -17.20 -0.64
N GLY A 38 -32.08 -16.41 -1.64
CA GLY A 38 -31.61 -15.04 -1.46
C GLY A 38 -30.57 -14.66 -2.49
N THR A 39 -29.65 -13.77 -2.12
CA THR A 39 -28.64 -13.24 -3.04
C THR A 39 -27.20 -13.40 -2.52
N VAL A 40 -26.26 -13.46 -3.45
CA VAL A 40 -24.81 -13.44 -3.22
C VAL A 40 -24.25 -12.18 -3.86
N ALA A 41 -23.56 -11.34 -3.07
CA ALA A 41 -22.88 -10.15 -3.55
C ALA A 41 -21.46 -10.05 -2.97
N TYR A 42 -20.63 -9.19 -3.57
CA TYR A 42 -19.32 -8.77 -3.04
C TYR A 42 -19.10 -7.28 -3.37
N ARG A 43 -18.12 -6.62 -2.75
CA ARG A 43 -17.95 -5.16 -2.84
C ARG A 43 -17.04 -4.73 -3.99
N GLU A 44 -16.17 -5.63 -4.40
CA GLU A 44 -15.12 -5.42 -5.39
C GLU A 44 -15.73 -5.22 -6.78
N ARG A 45 -15.18 -4.31 -7.57
CA ARG A 45 -15.61 -4.06 -8.96
C ARG A 45 -14.94 -5.04 -9.92
N LEU A 46 -15.08 -6.32 -9.63
CA LEU A 46 -14.55 -7.42 -10.44
C LEU A 46 -15.68 -8.15 -11.15
N ALA A 47 -15.50 -8.39 -12.45
CA ALA A 47 -16.34 -9.32 -13.18
C ALA A 47 -15.86 -10.74 -12.93
N LEU A 48 -16.79 -11.65 -12.67
CA LEU A 48 -16.50 -13.09 -12.66
C LEU A 48 -16.20 -13.56 -14.08
N THR A 49 -15.35 -14.58 -14.21
CA THR A 49 -15.17 -15.25 -15.51
C THR A 49 -16.47 -15.92 -15.95
N GLU A 50 -16.65 -16.11 -17.26
CA GLU A 50 -17.84 -16.74 -17.83
C GLU A 50 -18.05 -18.18 -17.30
N ASP A 51 -16.95 -18.87 -16.99
CA ASP A 51 -16.93 -20.25 -16.48
C ASP A 51 -16.80 -20.33 -14.94
N ALA A 52 -16.91 -19.21 -14.22
CA ALA A 52 -16.87 -19.22 -12.76
C ALA A 52 -17.97 -20.12 -12.18
N THR A 53 -17.73 -20.69 -11.00
CA THR A 53 -18.67 -21.59 -10.32
C THR A 53 -18.99 -21.07 -8.92
N LEU A 54 -20.26 -20.79 -8.66
CA LEU A 54 -20.78 -20.51 -7.33
C LEU A 54 -21.24 -21.82 -6.67
N VAL A 55 -20.65 -22.17 -5.53
CA VAL A 55 -21.05 -23.32 -4.74
C VAL A 55 -21.66 -22.86 -3.43
N LEU A 56 -22.91 -23.24 -3.19
CA LEU A 56 -23.63 -23.01 -1.96
C LEU A 56 -23.80 -24.32 -1.19
N GLU A 57 -23.60 -24.29 0.13
CA GLU A 57 -23.73 -25.46 0.99
C GLU A 57 -24.53 -25.14 2.24
N LEU A 58 -25.67 -25.82 2.40
CA LEU A 58 -26.43 -25.84 3.63
C LEU A 58 -25.87 -26.94 4.53
N ARG A 59 -25.42 -26.57 5.73
CA ARG A 59 -24.79 -27.49 6.67
C ARG A 59 -25.40 -27.41 8.06
N ASP A 60 -25.37 -28.52 8.77
CA ASP A 60 -25.67 -28.59 10.20
C ASP A 60 -24.41 -28.18 10.98
N VAL A 61 -24.50 -27.06 11.70
CA VAL A 61 -23.41 -26.45 12.45
C VAL A 61 -23.64 -26.51 13.96
N SER A 62 -24.47 -27.45 14.41
CA SER A 62 -24.81 -27.61 15.85
C SER A 62 -23.61 -27.93 16.73
N TYR A 63 -22.53 -28.48 16.15
CA TYR A 63 -21.31 -28.86 16.85
C TYR A 63 -20.12 -28.08 16.29
N ALA A 64 -19.56 -27.19 17.11
CA ALA A 64 -18.44 -26.33 16.71
C ALA A 64 -17.13 -27.10 16.42
N ASP A 65 -16.92 -28.25 17.08
CA ASP A 65 -15.66 -29.01 17.03
C ASP A 65 -15.75 -30.29 16.16
N ALA A 66 -16.76 -30.39 15.31
CA ALA A 66 -16.95 -31.54 14.42
C ALA A 66 -17.14 -31.09 12.97
N PRO A 67 -16.77 -31.92 11.96
CA PRO A 67 -17.08 -31.63 10.58
C PRO A 67 -18.60 -31.45 10.39
N ALA A 68 -19.01 -30.24 10.02
CA ALA A 68 -20.42 -29.88 9.84
C ALA A 68 -21.07 -30.74 8.74
N PRO A 69 -22.05 -31.61 9.07
CA PRO A 69 -22.71 -32.46 8.08
C PRO A 69 -23.36 -31.65 6.95
N LEU A 70 -23.20 -32.11 5.71
CA LEU A 70 -23.85 -31.50 4.55
C LEU A 70 -25.33 -31.90 4.51
N ILE A 71 -26.22 -30.93 4.38
CA ILE A 71 -27.66 -31.16 4.16
C ILE A 71 -27.96 -31.08 2.66
N ALA A 72 -27.54 -29.98 2.02
CA ALA A 72 -27.72 -29.77 0.60
C ALA A 72 -26.60 -28.91 0.02
N ARG A 73 -26.27 -29.15 -1.25
CA ARG A 73 -25.33 -28.34 -2.03
C ARG A 73 -25.99 -27.92 -3.33
N GLN A 74 -25.90 -26.64 -3.65
CA GLN A 74 -26.21 -26.12 -4.98
C GLN A 74 -24.91 -25.66 -5.65
N THR A 75 -24.77 -25.93 -6.93
CA THR A 75 -23.64 -25.47 -7.76
C THR A 75 -24.22 -24.75 -8.97
N ILE A 76 -23.82 -23.50 -9.19
CA ILE A 76 -24.24 -22.66 -10.31
C ILE A 76 -23.00 -22.35 -11.15
N SER A 77 -22.97 -22.86 -12.38
CA SER A 77 -21.88 -22.60 -13.33
C SER A 77 -22.19 -21.33 -14.14
N GLY A 78 -21.22 -20.47 -14.40
CA GLY A 78 -21.45 -19.18 -15.04
C GLY A 78 -22.55 -18.37 -14.35
N PRO A 79 -22.39 -17.99 -13.06
CA PRO A 79 -23.43 -17.35 -12.27
C PRO A 79 -23.80 -15.93 -12.73
N GLY A 80 -23.02 -15.33 -13.65
CA GLY A 80 -23.26 -13.99 -14.17
C GLY A 80 -22.77 -12.90 -13.21
N GLN A 81 -23.51 -11.80 -13.14
CA GLN A 81 -23.12 -10.62 -12.35
C GLN A 81 -23.84 -10.59 -11.00
N VAL A 82 -23.16 -10.03 -9.99
CA VAL A 82 -23.75 -9.76 -8.68
C VAL A 82 -24.79 -8.63 -8.74
N PRO A 83 -25.86 -8.70 -7.90
CA PRO A 83 -26.17 -9.78 -6.97
C PRO A 83 -26.67 -11.06 -7.68
N ILE A 84 -26.10 -12.21 -7.32
CA ILE A 84 -26.44 -13.52 -7.91
C ILE A 84 -27.54 -14.16 -7.05
N GLU A 85 -28.69 -14.44 -7.64
CA GLU A 85 -29.78 -15.13 -6.95
C GLU A 85 -29.50 -16.63 -6.78
N PHE A 86 -29.90 -17.19 -5.62
CA PHE A 86 -29.78 -18.62 -5.35
C PHE A 86 -31.04 -19.20 -4.71
N ARG A 87 -31.18 -20.54 -4.80
CA ARG A 87 -32.24 -21.31 -4.15
C ARG A 87 -31.75 -22.73 -3.86
N VAL A 88 -31.30 -22.98 -2.65
CA VAL A 88 -30.82 -24.29 -2.19
C VAL A 88 -31.99 -25.09 -1.65
N GLY A 89 -32.45 -26.07 -2.43
CA GLY A 89 -33.50 -27.00 -2.03
C GLY A 89 -33.02 -28.03 -1.00
N TYR A 90 -33.86 -28.32 -0.01
CA TYR A 90 -33.62 -29.36 1.00
C TYR A 90 -34.91 -30.12 1.33
N ASN A 91 -34.78 -31.30 1.94
CA ASN A 91 -35.93 -32.05 2.46
C ASN A 91 -36.15 -31.69 3.93
N ARG A 92 -37.36 -31.26 4.29
CA ARG A 92 -37.69 -30.90 5.70
C ARG A 92 -37.51 -32.05 6.69
N GLY A 93 -37.61 -33.30 6.25
CA GLY A 93 -37.39 -34.49 7.07
C GLY A 93 -35.93 -34.74 7.43
N ASP A 94 -35.00 -33.94 6.90
CA ASP A 94 -33.57 -33.98 7.24
C ASP A 94 -33.19 -32.87 8.24
N ILE A 95 -34.16 -32.05 8.66
CA ILE A 95 -33.98 -30.96 9.60
C ILE A 95 -34.50 -31.39 10.98
N ASP A 96 -33.63 -31.38 12.00
CA ASP A 96 -34.03 -31.44 13.40
C ASP A 96 -34.26 -30.01 13.92
N PRO A 97 -35.46 -29.67 14.41
CA PRO A 97 -35.74 -28.35 14.97
C PRO A 97 -34.83 -27.92 16.13
N ARG A 98 -34.09 -28.85 16.76
CA ARG A 98 -33.14 -28.58 17.85
C ARG A 98 -31.75 -28.18 17.36
N ASN A 99 -31.45 -28.39 16.09
CA ASN A 99 -30.13 -28.17 15.51
C ASN A 99 -30.02 -26.78 14.89
N THR A 100 -28.79 -26.28 14.72
CA THR A 100 -28.50 -25.01 14.04
C THR A 100 -27.97 -25.28 12.64
N TYR A 101 -28.51 -24.58 11.65
CA TYR A 101 -28.11 -24.73 10.25
C TYR A 101 -27.55 -23.42 9.71
N SER A 102 -26.54 -23.52 8.86
CA SER A 102 -25.90 -22.36 8.23
C SER A 102 -25.76 -22.59 6.72
N ILE A 103 -25.95 -21.52 5.96
CA ILE A 103 -25.68 -21.48 4.52
C ILE A 103 -24.33 -20.79 4.28
N GLY A 104 -23.45 -21.47 3.54
CA GLY A 104 -22.18 -20.91 3.09
C GLY A 104 -22.14 -20.80 1.57
N ALA A 105 -21.40 -19.81 1.06
CA ALA A 105 -21.17 -19.63 -0.37
C ALA A 105 -19.70 -19.43 -0.66
N ARG A 106 -19.25 -20.01 -1.78
CA ARG A 106 -17.91 -19.80 -2.34
C ARG A 106 -17.98 -19.64 -3.85
N ILE A 107 -17.12 -18.81 -4.41
CA ILE A 107 -16.98 -18.65 -5.86
C ILE A 107 -15.58 -19.13 -6.26
N VAL A 108 -15.55 -20.08 -7.19
CA VAL A 108 -14.32 -20.61 -7.80
C VAL A 108 -14.24 -20.10 -9.23
N GLU A 109 -13.14 -19.48 -9.61
CA GLU A 109 -12.93 -18.94 -10.96
C GLU A 109 -12.52 -20.04 -11.95
N SER A 110 -12.56 -19.74 -13.25
CA SER A 110 -12.21 -20.69 -14.32
C SER A 110 -10.76 -21.21 -14.24
N ASP A 111 -9.88 -20.47 -13.58
CA ASP A 111 -8.49 -20.83 -13.27
C ASP A 111 -8.35 -21.80 -12.07
N GLY A 112 -9.47 -22.17 -11.43
CA GLY A 112 -9.52 -23.05 -10.26
C GLY A 112 -9.28 -22.35 -8.91
N ARG A 113 -9.11 -21.03 -8.92
CA ARG A 113 -8.85 -20.21 -7.73
C ARG A 113 -10.13 -19.99 -6.92
N LEU A 114 -10.06 -20.11 -5.60
CA LEU A 114 -11.15 -19.74 -4.70
C LEU A 114 -11.15 -18.20 -4.58
N ALA A 115 -11.95 -17.52 -5.39
CA ALA A 115 -11.95 -16.07 -5.44
C ALA A 115 -12.67 -15.45 -4.24
N PHE A 116 -13.87 -15.94 -3.92
CA PHE A 116 -14.71 -15.35 -2.87
C PHE A 116 -15.29 -16.41 -1.94
N THR A 117 -15.47 -16.06 -0.66
CA THR A 117 -16.20 -16.87 0.34
C THR A 117 -16.82 -15.98 1.40
N ASN A 118 -17.82 -16.45 2.14
CA ASN A 118 -18.31 -15.74 3.33
C ASN A 118 -17.30 -15.85 4.50
N ASP A 119 -17.15 -14.75 5.27
CA ASP A 119 -16.34 -14.66 6.50
C ASP A 119 -17.18 -14.65 7.79
N THR A 120 -18.50 -14.53 7.63
CA THR A 120 -19.51 -14.53 8.68
C THR A 120 -20.47 -15.71 8.51
N ALA A 121 -21.03 -16.19 9.61
CA ALA A 121 -22.01 -17.28 9.58
C ALA A 121 -23.41 -16.74 9.23
N TYR A 122 -24.08 -17.40 8.28
CA TYR A 122 -25.46 -17.10 7.90
C TYR A 122 -26.37 -18.23 8.37
N GLU A 123 -26.88 -18.13 9.60
CA GLU A 123 -27.79 -19.13 10.15
C GLU A 123 -29.19 -19.05 9.53
N VAL A 124 -29.82 -20.21 9.32
CA VAL A 124 -31.09 -20.36 8.58
C VAL A 124 -31.99 -21.45 9.17
N ILE A 125 -33.28 -21.43 8.77
CA ILE A 125 -34.30 -22.48 9.01
C ILE A 125 -34.79 -22.60 10.47
N THR A 126 -33.92 -22.86 11.44
CA THR A 126 -34.31 -23.17 12.83
C THR A 126 -34.10 -21.99 13.76
N HIS A 127 -34.62 -22.07 15.00
CA HIS A 127 -34.43 -21.04 16.04
C HIS A 127 -34.94 -19.63 15.66
N GLY A 128 -35.87 -19.53 14.71
CA GLY A 128 -36.39 -18.26 14.21
C GLY A 128 -35.49 -17.60 13.16
N ASN A 129 -34.42 -18.28 12.72
CA ASN A 129 -33.57 -17.82 11.64
C ASN A 129 -34.32 -17.84 10.29
N PRO A 130 -34.00 -16.90 9.37
CA PRO A 130 -34.72 -16.76 8.12
C PRO A 130 -34.46 -17.91 7.14
N GLU A 131 -35.37 -18.08 6.17
CA GLU A 131 -35.15 -18.94 4.99
C GLU A 131 -34.76 -18.11 3.74
N VAL A 132 -34.66 -16.78 3.90
CA VAL A 132 -34.23 -15.83 2.86
C VAL A 132 -33.07 -14.99 3.41
N VAL A 133 -31.90 -15.04 2.75
CA VAL A 133 -30.68 -14.39 3.22
C VAL A 133 -29.89 -13.74 2.09
N ASP A 134 -29.49 -12.49 2.29
CA ASP A 134 -28.52 -11.81 1.43
C ASP A 134 -27.11 -11.95 2.00
N MET A 135 -26.23 -12.60 1.24
CA MET A 135 -24.86 -12.87 1.64
C MET A 135 -23.89 -11.91 0.97
N LEU A 136 -22.98 -11.37 1.77
CA LEU A 136 -21.86 -10.55 1.30
C LEU A 136 -20.57 -11.35 1.47
N LEU A 137 -19.90 -11.62 0.36
CA LEU A 137 -18.67 -12.41 0.33
C LEU A 137 -17.47 -11.49 0.40
N VAL A 138 -16.36 -12.03 0.89
CA VAL A 138 -15.05 -11.40 0.89
C VAL A 138 -14.16 -12.04 -0.16
N LEU A 139 -13.34 -11.22 -0.83
CA LEU A 139 -12.30 -11.69 -1.73
C LEU A 139 -11.18 -12.37 -0.91
N VAL A 140 -10.81 -13.60 -1.28
CA VAL A 140 -9.73 -14.34 -0.60
C VAL A 140 -8.57 -14.71 -1.51
N GLN A 141 -8.77 -14.72 -2.84
CA GLN A 141 -7.70 -14.83 -3.82
C GLN A 141 -8.03 -13.92 -5.02
N PRO A 142 -7.20 -12.93 -5.40
CA PRO A 142 -7.45 -11.99 -6.49
C PRO A 142 -7.11 -12.55 -7.89
N PRO A 143 -7.59 -11.92 -8.99
CA PRO A 143 -7.16 -12.25 -10.36
C PRO A 143 -5.64 -12.08 -10.58
N PRO A 144 -4.94 -13.04 -11.22
CA PRO A 144 -3.48 -12.98 -11.40
C PRO A 144 -2.98 -11.87 -12.33
N ASP A 145 -3.79 -11.51 -13.34
CA ASP A 145 -3.49 -10.50 -14.36
C ASP A 145 -3.52 -9.06 -13.82
N LEU A 146 -4.10 -8.86 -12.63
CA LEU A 146 -4.06 -7.60 -11.92
C LEU A 146 -2.79 -7.43 -11.06
N ILE A 147 -1.88 -8.41 -11.08
CA ILE A 147 -0.59 -8.37 -10.38
C ILE A 147 0.53 -8.39 -11.43
N GLU A 148 1.07 -7.22 -11.75
CA GLU A 148 2.16 -7.06 -12.72
C GLU A 148 3.39 -7.86 -12.26
N GLY A 149 3.80 -8.85 -13.06
CA GLY A 149 4.95 -9.73 -12.76
C GLY A 149 4.64 -11.02 -11.98
N SER A 150 3.37 -11.37 -11.72
CA SER A 150 3.05 -12.68 -11.11
C SER A 150 2.91 -13.80 -12.15
N GLU A 151 3.66 -14.90 -11.99
CA GLU A 151 3.41 -16.13 -12.73
C GLU A 151 2.19 -16.84 -12.14
N ALA A 152 1.32 -17.39 -13.00
CA ALA A 152 0.18 -18.19 -12.57
C ALA A 152 0.64 -19.38 -11.72
N GLY A 153 0.18 -19.46 -10.47
CA GLY A 153 0.60 -20.49 -9.50
C GLY A 153 1.71 -20.05 -8.54
N SER A 154 2.23 -18.83 -8.63
CA SER A 154 3.02 -18.24 -7.56
C SER A 154 2.12 -17.85 -6.37
N ASP A 155 2.61 -18.07 -5.14
CA ASP A 155 1.89 -17.67 -3.93
C ASP A 155 1.70 -16.14 -3.96
N TRP A 156 0.46 -15.69 -4.15
CA TRP A 156 0.08 -14.27 -4.19
C TRP A 156 0.45 -13.51 -2.90
N ARG A 157 0.85 -14.24 -1.85
CA ARG A 157 1.46 -13.72 -0.62
C ARG A 157 2.94 -13.33 -0.77
N ASN A 158 3.53 -13.44 -1.95
CA ASN A 158 4.91 -13.02 -2.17
C ASN A 158 5.00 -11.49 -2.03
N TRP A 159 5.58 -11.09 -0.91
CA TRP A 159 6.01 -9.73 -0.65
C TRP A 159 6.86 -9.22 -1.82
N VAL A 160 6.49 -8.07 -2.37
CA VAL A 160 7.23 -7.33 -3.38
C VAL A 160 8.07 -6.27 -2.71
N GLU A 161 9.28 -6.07 -3.20
CA GLU A 161 10.18 -5.03 -2.72
C GLU A 161 9.85 -3.69 -3.37
N VAL A 162 9.61 -2.66 -2.55
CA VAL A 162 9.25 -1.30 -2.99
C VAL A 162 10.12 -0.26 -2.29
N PRO A 163 10.46 0.87 -2.94
CA PRO A 163 11.24 1.93 -2.30
C PRO A 163 10.48 2.53 -1.11
N ALA A 164 11.15 2.66 0.03
CA ALA A 164 10.57 3.30 1.21
C ALA A 164 10.43 4.82 1.00
N ARG A 165 9.39 5.42 1.61
CA ARG A 165 9.25 6.89 1.65
C ARG A 165 10.26 7.47 2.64
N VAL A 166 11.24 8.20 2.13
CA VAL A 166 12.33 8.77 2.94
C VAL A 166 11.87 10.06 3.60
N ALA A 167 12.08 10.16 4.91
CA ALA A 167 11.81 11.37 5.68
C ALA A 167 12.96 12.36 5.55
N TRP A 168 14.19 11.90 5.84
CA TRP A 168 15.41 12.70 5.82
C TRP A 168 16.63 11.77 5.91
N ALA A 169 17.82 12.30 5.64
CA ALA A 169 19.07 11.57 5.90
C ALA A 169 20.15 12.55 6.35
N ASN A 170 21.03 12.12 7.26
CA ASN A 170 22.17 12.93 7.69
C ASN A 170 23.42 12.07 7.92
N LEU A 171 24.57 12.72 7.80
CA LEU A 171 25.83 12.15 8.25
C LEU A 171 25.89 12.21 9.78
N ILE A 172 26.28 11.11 10.41
CA ILE A 172 26.66 11.07 11.82
C ILE A 172 28.18 11.13 11.87
N PRO A 173 28.77 12.30 12.19
CA PRO A 173 30.21 12.43 12.34
C PRO A 173 30.61 11.85 13.70
N ASN A 174 31.07 10.59 13.74
CA ASN A 174 31.74 10.05 14.93
C ASN A 174 32.70 8.90 14.58
N GLU A 175 33.99 9.15 14.82
CA GLU A 175 35.14 8.21 14.80
C GLU A 175 35.46 7.60 13.40
N PRO A 176 36.55 6.82 13.20
CA PRO A 176 37.35 6.80 11.96
C PRO A 176 36.59 6.43 10.67
N ASP A 177 35.40 5.83 10.79
CA ASP A 177 34.50 5.54 9.67
C ASP A 177 33.17 6.30 9.86
N PRO A 178 32.75 7.16 8.91
CA PRO A 178 31.51 7.90 9.04
C PRO A 178 30.28 6.99 8.84
N TYR A 179 29.19 7.29 9.56
CA TYR A 179 27.90 6.61 9.39
C TYR A 179 26.90 7.56 8.73
N LEU A 180 26.05 6.99 7.88
CA LEU A 180 24.89 7.67 7.34
C LEU A 180 23.63 7.13 8.04
N ARG A 181 22.83 8.03 8.60
CA ARG A 181 21.50 7.71 9.13
C ARG A 181 20.44 8.16 8.15
N VAL A 182 19.56 7.25 7.77
CA VAL A 182 18.42 7.49 6.89
C VAL A 182 17.15 7.20 7.68
N ALA A 183 16.30 8.20 7.82
CA ALA A 183 14.98 8.04 8.40
C ALA A 183 13.94 7.80 7.29
N TYR A 184 13.12 6.78 7.45
CA TYR A 184 12.10 6.39 6.47
C TYR A 184 10.80 5.97 7.15
N TYR A 185 9.69 6.05 6.41
CA TYR A 185 8.37 5.69 6.91
C TYR A 185 8.01 4.25 6.57
N GLN A 186 7.51 3.50 7.56
CA GLN A 186 6.91 2.19 7.39
C GLN A 186 5.44 2.19 7.87
N PRO A 187 4.50 1.61 7.11
CA PRO A 187 3.16 1.29 7.58
C PRO A 187 3.18 0.43 8.87
N THR A 188 2.34 0.79 9.84
CA THR A 188 2.19 0.01 11.10
C THR A 188 1.02 -0.96 11.04
N ILE A 189 0.19 -0.90 9.99
CA ILE A 189 -0.94 -1.80 9.82
C ILE A 189 -0.40 -3.22 9.56
N GLU A 190 -0.94 -4.20 10.29
CA GLU A 190 -0.49 -5.59 10.16
C GLU A 190 -0.66 -6.09 8.72
N GLY A 191 0.38 -6.73 8.18
CA GLY A 191 0.41 -7.23 6.81
C GLY A 191 0.70 -6.18 5.73
N CYS A 192 0.84 -4.90 6.07
CA CYS A 192 1.12 -3.85 5.08
C CYS A 192 2.58 -3.71 4.69
N ALA A 193 3.50 -3.84 5.64
CA ALA A 193 4.92 -3.67 5.35
C ALA A 193 5.81 -4.35 6.38
N ARG A 194 7.01 -4.72 5.95
CA ARG A 194 8.16 -5.02 6.81
C ARG A 194 9.43 -4.46 6.20
N PRO A 195 10.52 -4.31 6.96
CA PRO A 195 11.79 -3.84 6.42
C PRO A 195 12.25 -4.71 5.24
N GLY A 196 12.74 -4.06 4.19
CA GLY A 196 13.32 -4.69 3.01
C GLY A 196 14.85 -4.65 3.04
N ASN A 197 15.47 -4.43 1.89
CA ASN A 197 16.90 -4.27 1.75
C ASN A 197 17.35 -2.85 2.12
N GLU A 198 18.54 -2.79 2.71
CA GLU A 198 19.27 -1.57 3.03
C GLU A 198 20.68 -1.71 2.44
N GLU A 199 21.01 -0.88 1.45
CA GLU A 199 22.30 -0.90 0.76
C GLU A 199 22.87 0.51 0.63
N LEU A 200 24.20 0.62 0.70
CA LEU A 200 24.94 1.85 0.50
C LEU A 200 26.12 1.61 -0.43
N GLU A 201 26.26 2.49 -1.41
CA GLU A 201 27.37 2.53 -2.36
C GLU A 201 27.93 3.95 -2.45
N VAL A 202 29.26 4.08 -2.49
CA VAL A 202 29.94 5.35 -2.76
C VAL A 202 30.46 5.36 -4.19
N ALA A 203 29.86 6.19 -5.03
CA ALA A 203 30.19 6.36 -6.45
C ALA A 203 30.73 7.77 -6.72
N GLY A 204 32.03 7.95 -6.59
CA GLY A 204 32.69 9.25 -6.76
C GLY A 204 32.25 10.24 -5.68
N SER A 205 31.53 11.31 -6.05
CA SER A 205 30.96 12.30 -5.12
C SER A 205 29.49 12.03 -4.77
N HIS A 206 28.96 10.86 -5.12
CA HIS A 206 27.60 10.45 -4.80
C HIS A 206 27.64 9.30 -3.80
N ILE A 207 26.83 9.40 -2.75
CA ILE A 207 26.55 8.31 -1.82
C ILE A 207 25.13 7.86 -2.15
N ILE A 208 25.03 6.69 -2.77
CA ILE A 208 23.77 6.12 -3.24
C ILE A 208 23.29 5.15 -2.18
N VAL A 209 22.07 5.35 -1.71
CA VAL A 209 21.46 4.52 -0.68
C VAL A 209 20.16 3.95 -1.20
N ARG A 210 19.94 2.67 -0.97
CA ARG A 210 18.67 2.01 -1.19
C ARG A 210 18.12 1.58 0.15
N VAL A 211 16.89 2.01 0.44
CA VAL A 211 16.13 1.56 1.61
C VAL A 211 14.75 1.17 1.11
N THR A 212 14.41 -0.10 1.22
CA THR A 212 13.16 -0.63 0.69
C THR A 212 12.28 -1.18 1.79
N LEU A 213 11.01 -1.34 1.47
CA LEU A 213 10.04 -2.10 2.25
C LEU A 213 9.64 -3.32 1.43
N MET A 214 9.36 -4.40 2.13
CA MET A 214 8.59 -5.49 1.56
C MET A 214 7.11 -5.15 1.79
N GLN A 215 6.31 -5.08 0.72
CA GLN A 215 4.87 -4.86 0.77
C GLN A 215 4.12 -5.94 -0.01
N PRO A 216 2.86 -6.26 0.33
CA PRO A 216 2.03 -7.06 -0.57
C PRO A 216 1.88 -6.35 -1.92
N PRO A 217 1.69 -7.09 -3.02
CA PRO A 217 1.52 -6.48 -4.34
C PRO A 217 0.38 -5.44 -4.32
N PRO A 218 0.56 -4.29 -5.02
CA PRO A 218 -0.45 -3.24 -5.04
C PRO A 218 -1.73 -3.80 -5.66
N THR A 219 -2.78 -3.94 -4.85
CA THR A 219 -4.10 -4.40 -5.31
C THR A 219 -5.13 -3.28 -5.19
N PRO A 220 -6.12 -3.17 -6.09
CA PRO A 220 -7.15 -2.12 -6.06
C PRO A 220 -8.02 -2.11 -4.79
N TRP A 221 -8.00 -3.20 -4.02
CA TRP A 221 -8.69 -3.40 -2.74
C TRP A 221 -7.71 -3.61 -1.58
N ALA A 222 -6.43 -3.25 -1.76
CA ALA A 222 -5.44 -3.35 -0.71
C ALA A 222 -5.90 -2.56 0.54
N ILE A 223 -5.53 -3.08 1.70
CA ILE A 223 -5.58 -2.34 2.96
C ILE A 223 -4.94 -0.96 2.71
N PRO A 224 -5.55 0.16 3.14
CA PRO A 224 -4.96 1.49 2.96
C PRO A 224 -3.71 1.62 3.84
N CYS A 225 -2.58 1.10 3.35
CA CYS A 225 -1.32 1.04 4.08
C CYS A 225 -0.65 2.41 4.29
N HIS A 226 -1.31 3.51 3.89
CA HIS A 226 -0.74 4.85 3.90
C HIS A 226 -1.19 5.72 5.09
N GLU A 227 -2.20 5.31 5.88
CA GLU A 227 -2.77 6.15 6.94
C GLU A 227 -2.01 6.09 8.27
N GLN A 228 -1.46 4.93 8.63
CA GLN A 228 -0.73 4.74 9.89
C GLN A 228 0.71 4.33 9.61
N VAL A 229 1.64 5.25 9.84
CA VAL A 229 3.08 5.05 9.60
C VAL A 229 3.91 5.35 10.85
N VAL A 230 5.06 4.70 10.94
CA VAL A 230 6.11 4.97 11.93
C VAL A 230 7.40 5.36 11.20
N GLU A 231 8.16 6.28 11.79
CA GLU A 231 9.51 6.62 11.34
C GLU A 231 10.50 5.60 11.91
N LEU A 232 11.29 4.98 11.04
CA LEU A 232 12.37 4.04 11.36
C LEU A 232 13.71 4.60 10.90
N ASP A 233 14.79 4.09 11.49
CA ASP A 233 16.17 4.47 11.15
C ASP A 233 16.93 3.31 10.51
N ALA A 234 17.52 3.55 9.34
CA ALA A 234 18.58 2.74 8.76
C ALA A 234 19.93 3.45 9.00
N VAL A 235 20.84 2.82 9.73
CA VAL A 235 22.18 3.37 10.01
C VAL A 235 23.22 2.53 9.29
N GLN A 236 23.88 3.12 8.29
CA GLN A 236 24.79 2.41 7.40
C GLN A 236 26.20 2.98 7.52
N ARG A 237 27.19 2.10 7.62
CA ARG A 237 28.60 2.48 7.68
C ARG A 237 29.09 2.82 6.27
N ILE A 238 29.79 3.94 6.14
CA ILE A 238 30.46 4.30 4.90
C ILE A 238 31.86 3.69 4.94
N GLU A 239 32.06 2.56 4.27
CA GLU A 239 33.34 1.85 4.27
C GLU A 239 34.39 2.51 3.36
N THR A 240 33.94 3.28 2.38
CA THR A 240 34.83 4.00 1.46
C THR A 240 35.30 5.30 2.11
N PRO A 241 36.62 5.53 2.24
CA PRO A 241 37.12 6.78 2.80
C PRO A 241 36.63 7.99 2.00
N LEU A 242 36.12 9.00 2.71
CA LEU A 242 35.68 10.25 2.09
C LEU A 242 36.85 11.25 1.99
N GLU A 243 36.93 11.96 0.87
CA GLU A 243 38.01 12.92 0.61
C GLU A 243 37.77 14.24 1.37
N PRO A 244 38.73 14.72 2.18
CA PRO A 244 38.62 16.02 2.84
C PRO A 244 38.43 17.18 1.86
N GLY A 245 37.58 18.14 2.21
CA GLY A 245 37.23 19.29 1.35
C GLY A 245 36.30 18.96 0.19
N ARG A 246 35.98 17.68 -0.05
CA ARG A 246 35.06 17.28 -1.11
C ARG A 246 33.61 17.31 -0.62
N THR A 247 32.73 17.82 -1.48
CA THR A 247 31.28 17.78 -1.28
C THR A 247 30.70 16.48 -1.82
N TYR A 248 29.94 15.78 -0.97
CA TYR A 248 29.20 14.57 -1.31
C TYR A 248 27.71 14.85 -1.36
N ARG A 249 27.02 14.20 -2.30
CA ARG A 249 25.57 14.22 -2.43
C ARG A 249 25.00 12.86 -2.07
N VAL A 250 24.05 12.82 -1.15
CA VAL A 250 23.39 11.60 -0.70
C VAL A 250 22.09 11.44 -1.47
N LEU A 251 22.00 10.37 -2.25
CA LEU A 251 20.84 9.98 -3.04
C LEU A 251 20.18 8.76 -2.37
N VAL A 252 19.07 8.94 -1.67
CA VAL A 252 18.30 7.83 -1.10
C VAL A 252 17.14 7.50 -2.02
N ASN A 253 17.07 6.25 -2.49
CA ASN A 253 16.06 5.80 -3.46
C ASN A 253 15.96 6.69 -4.72
N GLY A 254 17.10 7.23 -5.17
CA GLY A 254 17.20 8.10 -6.34
C GLY A 254 16.93 9.60 -6.07
N ARG A 255 16.62 9.96 -4.83
CA ARG A 255 16.31 11.33 -4.42
C ARG A 255 17.44 11.94 -3.60
N GLU A 256 17.85 13.16 -3.92
CA GLU A 256 18.82 13.90 -3.11
C GLU A 256 18.16 14.32 -1.78
N THR A 257 18.75 13.87 -0.67
CA THR A 257 18.23 14.11 0.70
C THR A 257 19.17 14.97 1.52
N THR A 258 20.48 14.87 1.29
CA THR A 258 21.44 15.74 1.94
C THR A 258 22.70 15.89 1.09
N THR A 259 23.35 17.03 1.23
CA THR A 259 24.71 17.26 0.77
C THR A 259 25.56 17.70 1.95
N PHE A 260 26.82 17.33 1.95
CA PHE A 260 27.76 17.76 2.98
C PHE A 260 29.17 17.82 2.43
N THR A 261 30.01 18.65 3.04
CA THR A 261 31.41 18.80 2.68
C THR A 261 32.24 18.25 3.82
N VAL A 262 33.11 17.29 3.49
CA VAL A 262 33.99 16.68 4.49
C VAL A 262 34.95 17.75 5.00
N PRO A 263 35.04 17.99 6.32
CA PRO A 263 35.93 19.01 6.85
C PRO A 263 37.39 18.66 6.54
N ASP A 264 38.20 19.69 6.24
CA ASP A 264 39.63 19.52 6.06
C ASP A 264 40.31 19.32 7.43
N ALA A 265 41.08 18.24 7.57
CA ALA A 265 41.82 17.92 8.79
C ALA A 265 42.82 19.02 9.19
N GLY A 266 43.23 19.89 8.26
CA GLY A 266 44.15 21.00 8.51
C GLY A 266 43.54 22.23 9.19
N LEU A 267 42.21 22.34 9.30
CA LEU A 267 41.51 23.57 9.74
C LEU A 267 41.18 23.63 11.26
N GLY A 268 41.65 22.65 12.05
CA GLY A 268 41.39 22.60 13.49
C GLY A 268 39.98 22.11 13.84
N HIS A 269 39.52 22.38 15.07
CA HIS A 269 38.18 21.97 15.51
C HIS A 269 37.10 22.84 14.87
N THR A 270 36.29 22.23 14.01
CA THR A 270 35.14 22.86 13.37
C THR A 270 33.84 22.28 13.92
N PHE A 271 32.75 23.02 13.79
CA PHE A 271 31.41 22.52 14.04
C PHE A 271 30.47 22.95 12.93
N ILE A 272 29.38 22.20 12.76
CA ILE A 272 28.34 22.50 11.78
C ILE A 272 27.31 23.41 12.44
N ALA A 273 26.98 24.52 11.77
CA ALA A 273 25.92 25.45 12.17
C ALA A 273 24.97 25.74 11.01
N GLU A 274 23.77 26.23 11.31
CA GLU A 274 22.84 26.71 10.30
C GLU A 274 23.32 28.03 9.70
N SER A 275 23.23 28.16 8.38
CA SER A 275 23.63 29.39 7.68
C SER A 275 22.51 30.44 7.71
N PRO A 276 22.81 31.73 7.98
CA PRO A 276 21.82 32.80 7.80
C PRO A 276 21.27 32.79 6.36
N VAL A 277 19.95 32.88 6.21
CA VAL A 277 19.30 32.84 4.89
C VAL A 277 19.03 34.27 4.42
N GLU A 278 19.58 34.62 3.26
CA GLU A 278 19.44 35.96 2.65
C GLU A 278 18.23 36.02 1.70
N SER A 279 18.02 34.97 0.91
CA SER A 279 16.87 34.87 0.02
C SER A 279 16.55 33.43 -0.35
N VAL A 280 15.27 33.20 -0.68
CA VAL A 280 14.74 31.90 -1.10
C VAL A 280 13.79 32.11 -2.28
N GLU A 281 14.05 31.39 -3.36
CA GLU A 281 13.27 31.40 -4.59
C GLU A 281 12.96 29.96 -5.02
N VAL A 282 11.70 29.69 -5.33
CA VAL A 282 11.30 28.40 -5.92
C VAL A 282 11.42 28.51 -7.43
N LEU A 283 12.26 27.66 -8.02
CA LEU A 283 12.45 27.55 -9.45
C LEU A 283 11.66 26.36 -9.98
N THR A 284 10.94 26.58 -11.08
CA THR A 284 10.28 25.52 -11.84
C THR A 284 11.07 25.28 -13.12
N LEU A 285 11.50 24.04 -13.35
CA LEU A 285 12.17 23.64 -14.58
C LEU A 285 11.12 23.22 -15.61
N GLU A 286 11.20 23.80 -16.81
CA GLU A 286 10.38 23.45 -17.98
C GLU A 286 10.87 22.15 -18.64
N SER A 287 11.14 21.10 -17.85
CA SER A 287 11.36 19.74 -18.32
C SER A 287 10.05 18.95 -18.28
N GLY A 288 9.93 17.89 -19.09
CA GLY A 288 8.89 16.88 -18.93
C GLY A 288 9.50 15.64 -18.27
N PRO A 289 9.11 15.24 -17.04
CA PRO A 289 8.18 15.88 -16.10
C PRO A 289 8.72 17.19 -15.48
N ARG A 290 7.83 18.07 -15.02
CA ARG A 290 8.19 19.34 -14.36
C ARG A 290 8.96 19.03 -13.09
N GLN A 291 10.10 19.70 -12.90
CA GLN A 291 10.93 19.55 -11.71
C GLN A 291 10.97 20.86 -10.94
N TYR A 292 11.06 20.76 -9.61
CA TYR A 292 11.12 21.92 -8.72
C TYR A 292 12.47 21.95 -8.02
N GLN A 293 13.05 23.13 -7.96
CA GLN A 293 14.30 23.40 -7.27
C GLN A 293 14.12 24.61 -6.37
N LEU A 294 14.83 24.63 -5.25
CA LEU A 294 14.91 25.77 -4.37
C LEU A 294 16.26 26.44 -4.55
N ARG A 295 16.26 27.69 -4.98
CA ARG A 295 17.45 28.54 -4.99
C ARG A 295 17.51 29.28 -3.67
N VAL A 296 18.55 29.00 -2.89
CA VAL A 296 18.78 29.61 -1.58
C VAL A 296 20.09 30.37 -1.62
N VAL A 297 20.07 31.63 -1.22
CA VAL A 297 21.28 32.41 -0.96
C VAL A 297 21.48 32.48 0.55
N SER A 298 22.63 32.02 1.04
CA SER A 298 22.95 31.98 2.47
C SER A 298 24.27 32.68 2.78
N GLY A 299 24.36 33.36 3.92
CA GLY A 299 25.56 34.05 4.39
C GLY A 299 26.55 33.16 5.14
N LEU A 300 27.80 33.62 5.23
CA LEU A 300 28.86 33.04 6.03
C LEU A 300 29.26 34.05 7.14
N PRO A 301 28.70 33.93 8.36
CA PRO A 301 28.68 35.03 9.33
C PRO A 301 30.02 35.34 9.99
N LYS A 302 30.97 34.41 10.05
CA LYS A 302 32.34 34.69 10.52
C LYS A 302 33.31 35.05 9.40
N GLY A 303 32.83 35.31 8.19
CA GLY A 303 33.65 35.61 7.03
C GLY A 303 34.40 34.41 6.46
N SER A 304 35.00 34.61 5.28
CA SER A 304 35.67 33.57 4.48
C SER A 304 36.83 32.85 5.19
N GLY A 305 37.47 33.49 6.18
CA GLY A 305 38.57 32.91 6.93
C GLY A 305 38.16 31.94 8.04
N CYS A 306 36.89 31.93 8.45
CA CYS A 306 36.42 31.13 9.60
C CYS A 306 35.10 30.38 9.35
N SER A 307 34.40 30.67 8.25
CA SER A 307 33.18 29.98 7.85
C SER A 307 33.26 29.56 6.38
N TRP A 308 32.80 28.35 6.08
CA TRP A 308 32.63 27.88 4.70
C TRP A 308 31.39 27.00 4.58
N PHE A 309 30.89 26.88 3.36
CA PHE A 309 29.70 26.07 3.09
C PHE A 309 29.93 24.60 3.44
N ASN A 310 28.96 23.99 4.14
CA ASN A 310 28.95 22.56 4.38
C ASN A 310 28.05 21.87 3.36
N GLY A 311 26.78 22.23 3.33
CA GLY A 311 25.77 21.54 2.53
C GLY A 311 24.36 21.81 3.00
N HIS A 312 23.44 20.93 2.63
CA HIS A 312 22.04 21.06 2.99
C HIS A 312 21.40 19.73 3.38
N GLU A 313 20.28 19.77 4.09
CA GLU A 313 19.43 18.63 4.39
C GLU A 313 18.00 18.94 3.95
N VAL A 314 17.33 17.97 3.33
CA VAL A 314 15.91 18.06 2.94
C VAL A 314 15.12 17.09 3.81
N ARG A 315 14.19 17.63 4.60
CA ARG A 315 13.31 16.89 5.51
C ARG A 315 11.87 16.94 5.04
N ARG A 316 11.19 15.79 5.04
CA ARG A 316 9.81 15.59 4.61
C ARG A 316 9.04 14.82 5.66
N ARG A 317 8.67 15.51 6.73
CA ARG A 317 7.93 14.93 7.86
C ARG A 317 6.43 14.88 7.61
N GLU A 318 5.92 15.84 6.84
CA GLU A 318 4.51 15.93 6.46
C GLU A 318 4.39 15.83 4.93
N PRO A 319 3.25 15.38 4.37
CA PRO A 319 3.10 15.15 2.94
C PRO A 319 3.28 16.42 2.07
N ASP A 320 2.83 17.55 2.57
CA ASP A 320 2.77 18.86 1.90
C ASP A 320 3.82 19.85 2.41
N ARG A 321 4.71 19.42 3.33
CA ARG A 321 5.75 20.27 3.93
C ARG A 321 7.15 19.76 3.63
N ILE A 322 8.01 20.68 3.22
CA ILE A 322 9.43 20.42 2.95
C ILE A 322 10.26 21.39 3.79
N ASP A 323 11.03 20.87 4.75
CA ASP A 323 11.94 21.69 5.53
C ASP A 323 13.36 21.48 5.00
N VAL A 324 13.99 22.57 4.54
CA VAL A 324 15.37 22.58 4.06
C VAL A 324 16.26 23.21 5.13
N VAL A 325 17.34 22.53 5.49
CA VAL A 325 18.34 23.07 6.41
C VAL A 325 19.61 23.36 5.63
N ILE A 326 20.03 24.61 5.54
CA ILE A 326 21.32 25.01 4.95
C ILE A 326 22.34 25.13 6.07
N THR A 327 23.47 24.46 5.90
CA THR A 327 24.52 24.39 6.92
C THR A 327 25.87 24.85 6.40
N LEU A 328 26.66 25.36 7.32
CA LEU A 328 28.04 25.78 7.14
C LEU A 328 28.93 25.13 8.21
N HIS A 329 30.22 25.10 7.95
CA HIS A 329 31.24 24.83 8.95
C HIS A 329 31.75 26.16 9.51
N GLU A 330 32.01 26.18 10.81
CA GLU A 330 32.71 27.29 11.47
C GLU A 330 33.89 26.80 12.31
N ILE A 331 34.92 27.62 12.37
CA ILE A 331 35.96 27.48 13.39
C ILE A 331 35.34 27.69 14.78
N ALA A 332 35.58 26.72 15.67
CA ALA A 332 35.10 26.74 17.05
C ALA A 332 35.94 27.64 17.96
N ASP A 333 37.24 27.78 17.67
CA ASP A 333 38.18 28.53 18.51
C ASP A 333 37.92 30.05 18.44
N PRO A 334 37.50 30.69 19.55
CA PRO A 334 37.20 32.12 19.57
C PRO A 334 38.45 33.01 19.48
N PHE A 335 39.66 32.46 19.60
CA PHE A 335 40.91 33.20 19.51
C PHE A 335 41.48 33.26 18.08
N VAL A 336 40.87 32.55 17.13
CA VAL A 336 41.23 32.64 15.71
C VAL A 336 40.72 33.96 15.14
N ALA A 337 41.63 34.73 14.54
CA ALA A 337 41.29 35.98 13.87
C ALA A 337 40.60 35.67 12.53
N CYS A 338 39.32 35.99 12.44
CA CYS A 338 38.52 35.83 11.25
C CYS A 338 38.58 37.05 10.33
N THR A 339 38.28 36.84 9.05
CA THR A 339 38.13 37.93 8.08
C THR A 339 36.83 38.69 8.33
N ALA A 340 36.83 40.01 8.11
CA ALA A 340 35.68 40.87 8.37
C ALA A 340 34.67 40.95 7.20
N ASP A 341 34.79 40.06 6.22
CA ASP A 341 33.88 39.98 5.09
C ASP A 341 32.59 39.21 5.45
N TYR A 342 31.54 39.40 4.66
CA TYR A 342 30.29 38.64 4.76
C TYR A 342 29.96 38.01 3.40
N PRO A 343 30.63 36.90 3.04
CA PRO A 343 30.38 36.24 1.78
C PRO A 343 29.01 35.55 1.80
N THR A 344 28.40 35.45 0.62
CA THR A 344 27.17 34.70 0.39
C THR A 344 27.42 33.54 -0.57
N VAL A 345 26.66 32.46 -0.40
CA VAL A 345 26.73 31.24 -1.19
C VAL A 345 25.35 30.96 -1.76
N GLU A 346 25.29 30.74 -3.06
CA GLU A 346 24.08 30.30 -3.74
C GLU A 346 24.03 28.77 -3.81
N THR A 347 22.94 28.19 -3.34
CA THR A 347 22.69 26.74 -3.32
C THR A 347 21.42 26.42 -4.09
N ILE A 348 21.50 25.46 -5.00
CA ILE A 348 20.33 24.87 -5.67
C ILE A 348 20.01 23.55 -4.98
N VAL A 349 18.86 23.49 -4.33
CA VAL A 349 18.36 22.30 -3.63
C VAL A 349 17.27 21.65 -4.48
N PRO A 350 17.49 20.45 -5.04
CA PRO A 350 16.46 19.75 -5.79
C PRO A 350 15.33 19.29 -4.85
N LEU A 351 14.08 19.64 -5.17
CA LEU A 351 12.91 19.18 -4.41
C LEU A 351 12.37 17.83 -4.91
N GLY A 352 13.03 17.20 -5.87
CA GLY A 352 12.69 15.87 -6.39
C GLY A 352 11.46 15.86 -7.31
N PRO A 353 11.15 14.69 -7.91
CA PRO A 353 10.08 14.55 -8.91
C PRO A 353 8.70 14.22 -8.31
N ASP A 354 8.62 13.79 -7.05
CA ASP A 354 7.42 13.18 -6.46
C ASP A 354 6.39 14.20 -5.94
N LEU A 355 6.37 15.41 -6.49
CA LEU A 355 5.40 16.44 -6.09
C LEU A 355 4.10 16.23 -6.86
N GLU A 356 3.02 16.02 -6.12
CA GLU A 356 1.68 15.76 -6.67
C GLU A 356 1.14 17.02 -7.34
N SER A 357 0.75 16.90 -8.61
CA SER A 357 0.18 18.02 -9.35
C SER A 357 -1.16 18.45 -8.74
N GLY A 358 -1.35 19.76 -8.57
CA GLY A 358 -2.49 20.38 -7.92
C GLY A 358 -2.36 20.55 -6.40
N VAL A 359 -1.31 20.01 -5.76
CA VAL A 359 -1.08 20.15 -4.32
C VAL A 359 -0.26 21.41 -4.03
N GLU A 360 -0.68 22.17 -3.02
CA GLU A 360 0.08 23.29 -2.47
C GLU A 360 1.13 22.76 -1.49
N TYR A 361 2.40 23.02 -1.77
CA TYR A 361 3.51 22.65 -0.91
C TYR A 361 4.03 23.87 -0.15
N THR A 362 4.33 23.68 1.13
CA THR A 362 4.99 24.68 1.97
C THR A 362 6.46 24.29 2.16
N VAL A 363 7.36 25.19 1.78
CA VAL A 363 8.81 25.04 1.98
C VAL A 363 9.26 25.97 3.09
N SER A 364 9.97 25.43 4.08
CA SER A 364 10.67 26.22 5.09
C SER A 364 12.18 26.10 4.91
N VAL A 365 12.94 27.17 5.19
CA VAL A 365 14.41 27.13 5.22
C VAL A 365 14.92 27.62 6.58
N ASN A 366 15.74 26.81 7.24
CA ASN A 366 16.29 27.05 8.59
C ASN A 366 15.21 27.51 9.58
N SER A 367 14.04 26.86 9.54
CA SER A 367 12.87 27.10 10.42
C SER A 367 12.20 28.48 10.33
N GLU A 368 12.63 29.39 9.45
CA GLU A 368 12.13 30.78 9.44
C GLU A 368 11.55 31.22 8.09
N THR A 369 12.16 30.85 6.97
CA THR A 369 11.73 31.36 5.66
C THR A 369 10.71 30.44 5.02
N ILE A 370 9.44 30.86 5.01
CA ILE A 370 8.34 30.09 4.43
C ILE A 370 7.99 30.58 3.02
N ARG A 371 7.84 29.63 2.08
CA ARG A 371 7.32 29.85 0.73
C ARG A 371 6.32 28.75 0.39
N SER A 372 5.20 29.12 -0.21
CA SER A 372 4.23 28.17 -0.73
C SER A 372 4.21 28.20 -2.25
N PHE A 373 4.06 27.05 -2.89
CA PHE A 373 3.87 26.94 -4.33
C PHE A 373 2.94 25.76 -4.65
N VAL A 374 2.18 25.89 -5.72
CA VAL A 374 1.35 24.79 -6.23
C VAL A 374 2.17 24.02 -7.26
N ALA A 375 2.32 22.72 -7.06
CA ALA A 375 2.90 21.87 -8.08
C ALA A 375 1.92 21.80 -9.25
N GLY A 376 2.29 22.29 -10.44
CA GLY A 376 1.41 22.38 -11.61
C GLY A 376 1.64 21.32 -12.67
#